data_AF-A0A428U6Y3-F1
#
_entry.id   AF-A0A428U6Y3-F1
#
_cell.length_a   1.000
_cell.length_b   1.000
_cell.length_c   1.000
_cell.angle_alpha   90.00
_cell.angle_beta   90.00
_cell.angle_gamma   90.00
#
_symmetry.space_group_name_H-M   'P 1'
#
loop_
_entity.id
_entity.type
_entity.pdbx_description
1 polymer ?
#
loop_
_entity_poly.entity_id
_entity_poly.type
_entity_poly.pdbx_seq_one_letter_code
_entity_poly.pdbx_strand_id
1 'polypeptide(L)'
;MPRRRNRARRRNPARNARSAADRDTNQTLPEAPDSDSLQPDPPGASSDEEIYTDFWSCLSRSAFLRRRSLPCSKEDELALGWDSSPEKVAFASIDDHHPSLLSTWKISLRLFRCSPFDLISPRRGLCYQRPSGNLDEPQQILWEEDFCEELCRVMTHPIWNGDAEVLAMILQYTVICRTDDRRVWDMPAGIAGGGPLSRLEADLEESQAPLPCSVHEMHMAARDDVGARGPHPSTLSHVMAEIGLLTENMDPIPGPRPDPVTEYRGLNIYEVKREDLSMIRAAIDIPCWFGGPMFATTEATYDGYLALSGAFDAPSGYAELASFHQRAWIQEQRKIITLLGQNGKTAQDGEL
;
A
#
# COMPACT_ATOMS: atom_id res chain seq x y z
N MET A 1 -25.94 -36.62 -48.24
CA MET A 1 -26.57 -37.70 -47.43
C MET A 1 -26.85 -37.18 -46.01
N PRO A 2 -28.06 -36.70 -45.67
CA PRO A 2 -28.38 -36.26 -44.31
C PRO A 2 -29.40 -37.21 -43.64
N ARG A 3 -29.05 -37.81 -42.50
CA ARG A 3 -29.97 -38.62 -41.68
C ARG A 3 -29.48 -38.64 -40.22
N ARG A 4 -30.13 -37.89 -39.32
CA ARG A 4 -31.19 -38.40 -38.43
C ARG A 4 -31.50 -37.38 -37.32
N ARG A 5 -32.79 -37.02 -37.28
CA ARG A 5 -33.51 -36.50 -36.12
C ARG A 5 -33.42 -37.48 -34.94
N ASN A 6 -33.42 -36.98 -33.73
CA ASN A 6 -34.20 -37.59 -32.65
C ASN A 6 -34.77 -36.54 -31.70
N ARG A 7 -36.05 -36.75 -31.39
CA ARG A 7 -36.98 -35.88 -30.67
C ARG A 7 -37.59 -36.74 -29.58
N ALA A 8 -37.50 -36.36 -28.31
CA ALA A 8 -38.30 -36.87 -27.20
C ALA A 8 -37.91 -36.10 -25.93
N ARG A 9 -38.74 -35.86 -24.92
CA ARG A 9 -40.20 -35.70 -24.77
C ARG A 9 -40.35 -35.17 -23.33
N ARG A 10 -41.16 -34.12 -23.17
CA ARG A 10 -41.73 -33.58 -21.93
C ARG A 10 -41.93 -34.59 -20.78
N ARG A 11 -41.78 -34.12 -19.53
CA ARG A 11 -42.77 -34.29 -18.44
C ARG A 11 -42.49 -33.34 -17.26
N ASN A 12 -43.36 -32.34 -17.10
CA ASN A 12 -43.76 -31.81 -15.79
C ASN A 12 -44.89 -32.70 -15.25
N PRO A 13 -45.04 -32.80 -13.93
CA PRO A 13 -46.30 -32.32 -13.35
C PRO A 13 -46.14 -31.65 -11.97
N ALA A 14 -46.95 -30.61 -11.78
CA ALA A 14 -47.34 -30.06 -10.49
C ALA A 14 -48.53 -30.85 -9.88
N ARG A 15 -48.61 -30.92 -8.54
CA ARG A 15 -49.83 -30.97 -7.69
C ARG A 15 -49.40 -31.17 -6.22
N ASN A 16 -49.66 -30.23 -5.31
CA ASN A 16 -50.90 -29.92 -4.55
C ASN A 16 -51.14 -30.78 -3.30
N ALA A 17 -51.25 -30.11 -2.14
CA ALA A 17 -52.28 -30.23 -1.07
C ALA A 17 -51.67 -29.82 0.28
N ARG A 18 -52.04 -28.68 0.91
CA ARG A 18 -53.18 -28.46 1.86
C ARG A 18 -53.14 -29.36 3.10
N SER A 19 -52.98 -28.81 4.31
CA SER A 19 -54.09 -28.37 5.18
C SER A 19 -53.75 -28.34 6.70
N ALA A 20 -54.13 -27.23 7.34
CA ALA A 20 -54.77 -27.03 8.66
C ALA A 20 -54.15 -27.54 9.99
N ALA A 21 -53.96 -26.60 10.93
CA ALA A 21 -54.57 -26.52 12.27
C ALA A 21 -54.07 -25.22 12.95
N ASP A 22 -54.88 -24.17 13.10
CA ASP A 22 -55.76 -23.89 14.25
C ASP A 22 -55.17 -24.23 15.62
N ARG A 23 -54.81 -23.20 16.41
CA ARG A 23 -55.10 -23.15 17.84
C ARG A 23 -55.00 -21.75 18.45
N ASP A 24 -56.07 -21.42 19.15
CA ASP A 24 -56.39 -20.20 19.86
C ASP A 24 -55.50 -19.89 21.08
N THR A 25 -55.56 -18.59 21.38
CA THR A 25 -55.14 -17.79 22.55
C THR A 25 -55.47 -18.30 23.95
N ASN A 26 -54.62 -17.82 24.88
CA ASN A 26 -54.79 -17.55 26.31
C ASN A 26 -54.73 -18.73 27.30
N GLN A 27 -53.69 -18.75 28.14
CA GLN A 27 -53.82 -18.46 29.58
C GLN A 27 -52.48 -18.50 30.35
N THR A 28 -52.24 -17.40 31.07
CA THR A 28 -51.73 -17.28 32.45
C THR A 28 -50.28 -17.69 32.80
N LEU A 29 -49.51 -16.67 33.19
CA LEU A 29 -48.22 -16.68 33.88
C LEU A 29 -48.17 -17.58 35.13
N PRO A 30 -46.96 -18.07 35.44
CA PRO A 30 -46.42 -17.98 36.79
C PRO A 30 -45.13 -17.13 36.82
N GLU A 31 -45.03 -16.29 37.84
CA GLU A 31 -43.86 -15.49 38.19
C GLU A 31 -42.62 -16.39 38.42
N ALA A 32 -41.48 -15.95 37.89
CA ALA A 32 -40.15 -16.49 38.12
C ALA A 32 -39.26 -15.40 38.73
N PRO A 33 -38.23 -15.78 39.51
CA PRO A 33 -37.61 -14.93 40.52
C PRO A 33 -36.60 -13.94 39.95
N ASP A 34 -36.43 -12.84 40.71
CA ASP A 34 -35.46 -11.77 40.50
C ASP A 34 -34.08 -12.32 40.10
N SER A 35 -33.69 -12.02 38.87
CA SER A 35 -32.33 -12.24 38.36
C SER A 35 -31.65 -10.88 38.25
N ASP A 36 -30.63 -10.72 39.11
CA ASP A 36 -29.67 -9.63 39.12
C ASP A 36 -29.22 -9.28 37.70
N SER A 37 -29.40 -8.01 37.36
CA SER A 37 -28.97 -7.42 36.11
C SER A 37 -27.46 -7.19 36.16
N LEU A 38 -26.69 -8.20 35.78
CA LEU A 38 -25.33 -7.98 35.29
C LEU A 38 -25.45 -7.26 33.94
N GLN A 39 -25.30 -5.94 33.96
CA GLN A 39 -25.04 -5.19 32.73
C GLN A 39 -23.74 -5.74 32.12
N PRO A 40 -23.71 -6.09 30.82
CA PRO A 40 -22.44 -6.29 30.14
C PRO A 40 -21.73 -4.93 30.10
N ASP A 41 -20.47 -4.92 30.52
CA ASP A 41 -19.59 -3.76 30.33
C ASP A 41 -19.62 -3.34 28.85
N PRO A 42 -19.69 -2.04 28.54
CA PRO A 42 -19.65 -1.59 27.16
C PRO A 42 -18.35 -2.06 26.51
N PRO A 43 -18.37 -2.48 25.24
CA PRO A 43 -17.15 -2.80 24.52
C PRO A 43 -16.24 -1.57 24.57
N GLY A 44 -14.99 -1.78 24.98
CA GLY A 44 -13.98 -0.73 25.06
C GLY A 44 -13.95 0.05 23.75
N ALA A 45 -13.84 1.39 23.88
CA ALA A 45 -13.65 2.28 22.76
C ALA A 45 -12.57 1.71 21.83
N SER A 46 -12.96 1.43 20.58
CA SER A 46 -12.05 0.91 19.58
C SER A 46 -11.00 1.97 19.27
N SER A 47 -9.76 1.53 19.04
CA SER A 47 -8.62 2.33 18.57
C SER A 47 -8.90 3.12 17.28
N ASP A 48 -10.04 2.88 16.63
CA ASP A 48 -10.28 3.27 15.24
C ASP A 48 -10.99 4.64 15.14
N GLU A 49 -11.70 5.10 16.19
CA GLU A 49 -12.19 6.49 16.28
C GLU A 49 -11.06 7.50 16.56
N GLU A 50 -10.00 7.07 17.25
CA GLU A 50 -8.81 7.89 17.50
C GLU A 50 -8.07 8.19 16.18
N ILE A 51 -8.00 7.23 15.24
CA ILE A 51 -7.37 7.41 13.92
C ILE A 51 -8.03 8.56 13.14
N TYR A 52 -9.36 8.68 13.19
CA TYR A 52 -10.07 9.72 12.44
C TYR A 52 -9.84 11.11 13.04
N THR A 53 -9.93 11.23 14.37
CA THR A 53 -9.72 12.52 15.06
C THR A 53 -8.27 13.00 14.96
N ASP A 54 -7.30 12.10 15.05
CA ASP A 54 -5.89 12.43 14.89
C ASP A 54 -5.54 12.77 13.44
N PHE A 55 -6.12 12.09 12.45
CA PHE A 55 -5.90 12.38 11.03
C PHE A 55 -6.39 13.79 10.64
N TRP A 56 -7.62 14.18 11.02
CA TRP A 56 -8.12 15.53 10.76
C TRP A 56 -7.37 16.61 11.56
N SER A 57 -6.90 16.27 12.77
CA SER A 57 -6.04 17.17 13.55
C SER A 57 -4.66 17.37 12.90
N CYS A 58 -4.09 16.33 12.28
CA CYS A 58 -2.84 16.37 11.51
C CYS A 58 -3.01 17.17 10.23
N LEU A 59 -4.13 17.02 9.52
CA LEU A 59 -4.50 17.87 8.39
C LEU A 59 -4.59 19.34 8.81
N SER A 60 -4.99 19.66 10.04
CA SER A 60 -5.16 21.06 10.48
C SER A 60 -3.87 21.74 10.97
N ARG A 61 -2.76 21.01 11.12
CA ARG A 61 -1.49 21.54 11.66
C ARG A 61 -0.43 21.77 10.57
N SER A 62 -0.49 22.94 9.93
CA SER A 62 0.55 23.42 9.01
C SER A 62 1.57 24.30 9.74
N ALA A 63 2.56 23.71 10.41
CA ALA A 63 3.73 24.45 10.90
C ALA A 63 4.92 23.56 11.27
N PHE A 64 5.40 22.70 10.35
CA PHE A 64 6.67 22.02 10.61
C PHE A 64 7.29 21.54 9.31
N LEU A 65 8.31 22.25 8.82
CA LEU A 65 9.41 21.71 7.98
C LEU A 65 10.46 22.77 7.57
N ARG A 66 10.54 23.94 8.22
CA ARG A 66 11.63 24.91 7.99
C ARG A 66 12.98 24.55 8.65
N ARG A 67 13.07 23.47 9.44
CA ARG A 67 14.21 23.27 10.37
C ARG A 67 15.00 21.95 10.27
N ARG A 68 14.71 21.04 9.33
CA ARG A 68 15.43 19.75 9.26
C ARG A 68 15.99 19.34 7.89
N SER A 69 15.98 20.23 6.88
CA SER A 69 16.85 20.02 5.72
C SER A 69 18.30 20.32 6.13
N LEU A 70 19.10 19.27 6.32
CA LEU A 70 20.55 19.40 6.32
C LEU A 70 20.95 20.12 5.01
N PRO A 71 21.77 21.18 5.05
CA PRO A 71 22.19 21.85 3.83
C PRO A 71 22.91 20.85 2.93
N CYS A 72 22.46 20.77 1.68
CA CYS A 72 23.18 20.06 0.62
C CYS A 72 24.55 20.74 0.47
N SER A 73 25.62 20.09 0.92
CA SER A 73 26.97 20.65 0.75
C SER A 73 27.39 20.53 -0.73
N LYS A 74 28.12 21.54 -1.23
CA LYS A 74 28.70 21.54 -2.59
C LYS A 74 29.65 20.36 -2.82
N GLU A 75 30.26 19.84 -1.76
CA GLU A 75 31.19 18.71 -1.84
C GLU A 75 30.47 17.43 -2.26
N ASP A 76 29.24 17.25 -1.83
CA ASP A 76 28.43 16.08 -2.21
C ASP A 76 27.89 16.19 -3.64
N GLU A 77 27.55 17.41 -4.09
CA GLU A 77 27.17 17.65 -5.49
C GLU A 77 28.33 17.31 -6.43
N LEU A 78 29.55 17.70 -6.05
CA LEU A 78 30.77 17.36 -6.78
C LEU A 78 31.06 15.84 -6.73
N ALA A 79 30.91 15.21 -5.56
CA ALA A 79 31.14 13.78 -5.38
C ALA A 79 30.15 12.92 -6.20
N LEU A 80 28.93 13.40 -6.41
CA LEU A 80 27.91 12.74 -7.24
C LEU A 80 27.99 13.10 -8.72
N GLY A 81 28.89 14.00 -9.13
CA GLY A 81 28.96 14.48 -10.51
C GLY A 81 27.70 15.22 -10.96
N TRP A 82 26.98 15.84 -10.02
CA TRP A 82 25.68 16.50 -10.23
C TRP A 82 25.66 17.44 -11.44
N ASP A 83 26.73 18.22 -11.63
CA ASP A 83 26.78 19.24 -12.67
C ASP A 83 26.67 18.68 -14.10
N SER A 84 27.02 17.41 -14.30
CA SER A 84 26.96 16.71 -15.60
C SER A 84 25.87 15.64 -15.65
N SER A 85 25.02 15.54 -14.62
CA SER A 85 24.09 14.43 -14.48
C SER A 85 22.79 14.67 -15.27
N PRO A 86 22.16 13.62 -15.83
CA PRO A 86 20.88 13.74 -16.52
C PRO A 86 19.75 14.24 -15.61
N GLU A 87 19.83 13.96 -14.31
CA GLU A 87 18.91 14.44 -13.27
C GLU A 87 18.85 15.95 -13.20
N LYS A 88 20.01 16.62 -13.28
CA LYS A 88 20.08 18.07 -13.25
C LYS A 88 19.33 18.71 -14.41
N VAL A 89 19.46 18.11 -15.61
CA VAL A 89 18.74 18.55 -16.80
C VAL A 89 17.24 18.31 -16.65
N ALA A 90 16.84 17.13 -16.15
CA ALA A 90 15.44 16.81 -15.90
C ALA A 90 14.81 17.74 -14.85
N PHE A 91 15.47 18.01 -13.73
CA PHE A 91 14.90 18.87 -12.69
C PHE A 91 14.81 20.33 -13.12
N ALA A 92 15.68 20.77 -14.04
CA ALA A 92 15.57 22.10 -14.64
C ALA A 92 14.34 22.25 -15.56
N SER A 93 13.75 21.15 -16.04
CA SER A 93 12.53 21.17 -16.84
C SER A 93 11.24 21.09 -16.00
N ILE A 94 11.32 21.11 -14.66
CA ILE A 94 10.14 21.17 -13.81
C ILE A 94 9.48 22.54 -13.94
N ASP A 95 8.24 22.55 -14.39
CA ASP A 95 7.44 23.72 -14.67
C ASP A 95 5.94 23.46 -14.38
N ASP A 96 5.07 24.34 -14.86
CA ASP A 96 3.62 24.27 -14.69
C ASP A 96 2.92 23.09 -15.39
N HIS A 97 3.64 22.32 -16.20
CA HIS A 97 3.14 21.08 -16.79
C HIS A 97 3.21 19.87 -15.83
N HIS A 98 3.69 20.06 -14.60
CA HIS A 98 3.84 18.99 -13.59
C HIS A 98 2.99 19.23 -12.31
N PRO A 99 1.67 19.49 -12.40
CA PRO A 99 0.88 19.83 -11.23
C PRO A 99 0.71 18.68 -10.24
N SER A 100 0.57 17.43 -10.69
CA SER A 100 0.45 16.28 -9.78
C SER A 100 1.76 15.96 -9.07
N LEU A 101 2.90 16.23 -9.71
CA LEU A 101 4.20 16.15 -9.03
C LEU A 101 4.29 17.14 -7.86
N LEU A 102 3.84 18.39 -8.07
CA LEU A 102 3.76 19.38 -7.01
C LEU A 102 2.84 18.93 -5.87
N SER A 103 1.67 18.37 -6.20
CA SER A 103 0.73 17.81 -5.22
C SER A 103 1.34 16.65 -4.42
N THR A 104 2.04 15.74 -5.10
CA THR A 104 2.72 14.59 -4.48
C THR A 104 3.71 15.06 -3.43
N TRP A 105 4.49 16.11 -3.73
CA TRP A 105 5.41 16.70 -2.76
C TRP A 105 4.70 17.30 -1.56
N LYS A 106 3.64 18.07 -1.78
CA LYS A 106 2.87 18.69 -0.69
C LYS A 106 2.29 17.61 0.23
N ILE A 107 1.69 16.57 -0.34
CA ILE A 107 1.11 15.44 0.41
C ILE A 107 2.19 14.68 1.18
N SER A 108 3.31 14.34 0.52
CA SER A 108 4.44 13.65 1.16
C SER A 108 4.95 14.41 2.38
N LEU A 109 5.19 15.71 2.23
CA LEU A 109 5.72 16.55 3.32
C LEU A 109 4.70 16.81 4.42
N ARG A 110 3.40 16.87 4.08
CA ARG A 110 2.33 17.17 5.03
C ARG A 110 1.92 15.95 5.84
N LEU A 111 1.66 14.83 5.17
CA LEU A 111 1.13 13.62 5.78
C LEU A 111 2.23 12.68 6.28
N PHE A 112 3.30 12.49 5.51
CA PHE A 112 4.35 11.51 5.81
C PHE A 112 5.64 12.13 6.35
N ARG A 113 5.77 13.45 6.32
CA ARG A 113 6.95 14.21 6.77
C ARG A 113 8.25 13.77 6.08
N CYS A 114 8.16 13.21 4.87
CA CYS A 114 9.29 12.76 4.07
C CYS A 114 9.22 13.32 2.64
N SER A 115 10.30 13.19 1.87
CA SER A 115 10.26 13.47 0.43
C SER A 115 9.62 12.29 -0.31
N PRO A 116 9.06 12.51 -1.51
CA PRO A 116 8.61 11.41 -2.36
C PRO A 116 9.76 10.43 -2.70
N PHE A 117 10.99 10.93 -2.84
CA PHE A 117 12.19 10.09 -3.02
C PHE A 117 12.53 9.21 -1.82
N ASP A 118 12.13 9.58 -0.60
CA ASP A 118 12.31 8.73 0.58
C ASP A 118 11.18 7.71 0.67
N LEU A 119 9.97 8.05 0.19
CA LEU A 119 8.82 7.14 0.09
C LEU A 119 9.06 6.01 -0.90
N ILE A 120 9.43 6.34 -2.14
CA ILE A 120 9.75 5.40 -3.21
C ILE A 120 11.27 5.45 -3.42
N SER A 121 12.00 4.72 -2.58
CA SER A 121 13.46 4.68 -2.54
C SER A 121 13.99 3.25 -2.66
N PRO A 122 15.13 3.04 -3.35
CA PRO A 122 15.87 1.77 -3.27
C PRO A 122 16.22 1.34 -1.84
N ARG A 123 16.35 2.28 -0.88
CA ARG A 123 16.56 1.94 0.54
C ARG A 123 15.36 1.27 1.19
N ARG A 124 14.16 1.53 0.66
CA ARG A 124 12.91 0.85 1.02
C ARG A 124 12.59 -0.26 0.03
N GLY A 125 13.57 -0.71 -0.76
CA GLY A 125 13.37 -1.70 -1.80
C GLY A 125 12.32 -1.30 -2.83
N LEU A 126 12.12 -0.01 -3.11
CA LEU A 126 11.13 0.47 -4.09
C LEU A 126 11.79 1.32 -5.16
N CYS A 127 11.29 1.23 -6.38
CA CYS A 127 11.65 2.17 -7.43
C CYS A 127 10.45 2.45 -8.33
N TYR A 128 10.34 3.67 -8.84
CA TYR A 128 9.38 3.96 -9.90
C TYR A 128 9.81 3.27 -11.21
N GLN A 129 8.86 2.62 -11.88
CA GLN A 129 9.05 2.02 -13.19
C GLN A 129 8.19 2.70 -14.23
N ARG A 130 8.86 3.07 -15.33
CA ARG A 130 8.20 3.70 -16.47
C ARG A 130 7.42 2.67 -17.30
N PRO A 131 6.28 3.05 -17.92
CA PRO A 131 5.55 2.17 -18.83
C PRO A 131 6.32 1.74 -20.11
N SER A 132 7.39 2.45 -20.50
CA SER A 132 8.12 2.15 -21.75
C SER A 132 9.17 1.06 -21.56
N GLY A 133 8.89 -0.13 -22.11
CA GLY A 133 9.69 -1.36 -21.98
C GLY A 133 11.03 -1.40 -22.73
N ASN A 134 11.80 -0.31 -22.74
CA ASN A 134 13.16 -0.29 -23.27
C ASN A 134 14.15 -0.23 -22.10
N LEU A 135 14.76 -1.36 -21.78
CA LEU A 135 15.73 -1.52 -20.67
C LEU A 135 17.01 -0.68 -20.85
N ASP A 136 17.25 -0.17 -22.06
CA ASP A 136 18.43 0.64 -22.41
C ASP A 136 18.22 2.15 -22.20
N GLU A 137 16.99 2.61 -21.88
CA GLU A 137 16.74 4.02 -21.60
C GLU A 137 17.09 4.38 -20.15
N PRO A 138 17.73 5.54 -19.92
CA PRO A 138 18.08 5.96 -18.57
C PRO A 138 16.82 6.07 -17.71
N GLN A 139 16.92 5.55 -16.48
CA GLN A 139 15.86 5.57 -15.49
C GLN A 139 15.29 6.99 -15.38
N GLN A 140 14.00 7.15 -15.68
CA GLN A 140 13.39 8.48 -15.68
C GLN A 140 13.22 8.94 -14.22
N ILE A 141 13.88 10.05 -13.89
CA ILE A 141 13.93 10.56 -12.51
C ILE A 141 12.70 11.42 -12.18
N LEU A 142 12.00 11.92 -13.20
CA LEU A 142 10.70 12.57 -13.06
C LEU A 142 9.58 11.56 -13.29
N TRP A 143 8.67 11.49 -12.32
CA TRP A 143 7.51 10.63 -12.40
C TRP A 143 6.47 11.21 -13.37
N GLU A 144 5.80 10.33 -14.10
CA GLU A 144 4.72 10.72 -15.00
C GLU A 144 3.52 11.30 -14.23
N GLU A 145 2.76 12.17 -14.89
CA GLU A 145 1.63 12.88 -14.28
C GLU A 145 0.57 11.91 -13.75
N ASP A 146 0.13 10.94 -14.58
CA ASP A 146 -0.83 9.91 -14.19
C ASP A 146 -0.37 9.08 -12.98
N PHE A 147 0.93 8.81 -12.88
CA PHE A 147 1.49 8.09 -11.73
C PHE A 147 1.42 8.95 -10.47
N CYS A 148 1.81 10.21 -10.56
CA CYS A 148 1.72 11.15 -9.45
C CYS A 148 0.28 11.35 -8.98
N GLU A 149 -0.66 11.43 -9.91
CA GLU A 149 -2.09 11.62 -9.61
C GLU A 149 -2.66 10.44 -8.82
N GLU A 150 -2.39 9.21 -9.28
CA GLU A 150 -2.81 8.00 -8.55
C GLU A 150 -2.10 7.86 -7.20
N LEU A 151 -0.81 8.22 -7.13
CA LEU A 151 -0.06 8.19 -5.88
C LEU A 151 -0.65 9.17 -4.88
N CYS A 152 -1.03 10.38 -5.31
CA CYS A 152 -1.69 11.36 -4.45
C CYS A 152 -2.96 10.79 -3.80
N ARG A 153 -3.81 10.12 -4.58
CA ARG A 153 -5.06 9.50 -4.09
C ARG A 153 -4.80 8.42 -3.05
N VAL A 154 -3.82 7.55 -3.31
CA VAL A 154 -3.41 6.51 -2.37
C VAL A 154 -2.88 7.15 -1.10
N MET A 155 -1.93 8.08 -1.21
CA MET A 155 -1.24 8.73 -0.07
C MET A 155 -2.18 9.46 0.89
N THR A 156 -3.29 10.04 0.42
CA THR A 156 -4.22 10.77 1.27
C THR A 156 -5.12 9.90 2.14
N HIS A 157 -5.13 8.58 1.92
CA HIS A 157 -6.00 7.69 2.68
C HIS A 157 -5.51 7.53 4.14
N PRO A 158 -6.39 7.60 5.16
CA PRO A 158 -5.99 7.57 6.58
C PRO A 158 -5.46 6.22 7.06
N ILE A 159 -5.65 5.15 6.29
CA ILE A 159 -5.19 3.79 6.64
C ILE A 159 -3.68 3.70 6.92
N TRP A 160 -2.89 4.63 6.36
CA TRP A 160 -1.44 4.67 6.57
C TRP A 160 -1.06 5.27 7.93
N ASN A 161 -1.97 5.99 8.60
CA ASN A 161 -1.70 6.77 9.79
C ASN A 161 -0.47 7.71 9.66
N GLY A 162 -0.21 8.22 8.45
CA GLY A 162 0.98 9.01 8.13
C GLY A 162 2.31 8.25 8.18
N ASP A 163 2.28 6.92 8.30
CA ASP A 163 3.46 6.07 8.34
C ASP A 163 3.89 5.67 6.91
N ALA A 164 5.07 6.15 6.53
CA ALA A 164 5.63 5.94 5.20
C ALA A 164 6.15 4.50 5.01
N GLU A 165 6.50 3.81 6.09
CA GLU A 165 6.95 2.42 6.04
C GLU A 165 5.75 1.47 5.81
N VAL A 166 4.58 1.77 6.39
CA VAL A 166 3.33 1.04 6.11
C VAL A 166 2.97 1.14 4.63
N LEU A 167 2.99 2.37 4.07
CA LEU A 167 2.70 2.57 2.65
C LEU A 167 3.75 1.88 1.78
N ALA A 168 5.03 1.94 2.14
CA ALA A 168 6.09 1.24 1.41
C ALA A 168 5.88 -0.29 1.42
N MET A 169 5.57 -0.88 2.57
CA MET A 169 5.26 -2.31 2.70
C MET A 169 4.12 -2.73 1.77
N ILE A 170 3.04 -1.93 1.69
CA ILE A 170 1.90 -2.23 0.82
C ILE A 170 2.25 -2.08 -0.66
N LEU A 171 3.09 -1.10 -1.03
CA LEU A 171 3.63 -0.97 -2.38
C LEU A 171 4.48 -2.19 -2.76
N GLN A 172 5.38 -2.63 -1.87
CA GLN A 172 6.20 -3.84 -2.07
C GLN A 172 5.31 -5.06 -2.26
N TYR A 173 4.36 -5.28 -1.35
CA TYR A 173 3.44 -6.41 -1.41
C TYR A 173 2.64 -6.44 -2.71
N THR A 174 2.15 -5.29 -3.16
CA THR A 174 1.41 -5.18 -4.42
C THR A 174 2.26 -5.62 -5.62
N VAL A 175 3.51 -5.14 -5.68
CA VAL A 175 4.44 -5.54 -6.74
C VAL A 175 4.75 -7.03 -6.67
N ILE A 176 5.00 -7.56 -5.46
CA ILE A 176 5.25 -9.00 -5.22
C ILE A 176 4.09 -9.85 -5.73
N CYS A 177 2.85 -9.48 -5.41
CA CYS A 177 1.67 -10.20 -5.88
C CYS A 177 1.50 -10.11 -7.40
N ARG A 178 1.72 -8.92 -8.00
CA ARG A 178 1.63 -8.72 -9.45
C ARG A 178 2.67 -9.53 -10.24
N THR A 179 3.91 -9.56 -9.76
CA THR A 179 5.02 -10.24 -10.45
C THR A 179 5.19 -11.70 -10.05
N ASP A 180 4.42 -12.15 -9.06
CA ASP A 180 4.56 -13.45 -8.41
C ASP A 180 6.01 -13.68 -7.92
N ASP A 181 6.60 -12.66 -7.30
CA ASP A 181 8.00 -12.69 -6.84
C ASP A 181 8.17 -13.74 -5.73
N ARG A 182 9.06 -14.71 -5.99
CA ARG A 182 9.34 -15.84 -5.08
C ARG A 182 10.63 -15.66 -4.28
N ARG A 183 11.23 -14.48 -4.24
CA ARG A 183 12.32 -14.17 -3.30
C ARG A 183 11.76 -14.11 -1.88
N VAL A 184 12.61 -14.40 -0.89
CA VAL A 184 12.25 -14.13 0.51
C VAL A 184 12.10 -12.62 0.65
N TRP A 185 10.89 -12.19 1.01
CA TRP A 185 10.58 -10.78 1.22
C TRP A 185 11.03 -10.35 2.60
N ASP A 186 11.90 -9.34 2.67
CA ASP A 186 12.31 -8.68 3.90
C ASP A 186 11.19 -7.73 4.36
N MET A 187 10.16 -8.32 4.98
CA MET A 187 8.98 -7.60 5.44
C MET A 187 9.37 -6.68 6.62
N PRO A 188 9.01 -5.38 6.59
CA PRO A 188 9.35 -4.46 7.68
C PRO A 188 8.83 -4.91 9.04
N ALA A 189 9.76 -5.21 9.95
CA ALA A 189 9.43 -5.81 11.23
C ALA A 189 8.63 -4.88 12.15
N GLY A 190 7.64 -5.44 12.86
CA GLY A 190 6.84 -4.72 13.86
C GLY A 190 5.81 -3.72 13.32
N ILE A 191 5.70 -3.57 11.99
CA ILE A 191 4.72 -2.68 11.33
C ILE A 191 3.35 -3.36 11.17
N ALA A 192 3.36 -4.68 11.13
CA ALA A 192 2.22 -5.57 10.93
C ALA A 192 1.07 -5.44 11.96
N GLY A 193 1.34 -4.91 13.16
CA GLY A 193 0.32 -4.74 14.21
C GLY A 193 -0.21 -6.05 14.81
N GLY A 194 0.48 -7.18 14.63
CA GLY A 194 0.11 -8.48 15.19
C GLY A 194 -0.69 -9.40 14.24
N GLY A 195 -1.26 -10.46 14.82
CA GLY A 195 -2.21 -11.35 14.12
C GLY A 195 -1.61 -12.05 12.90
N PRO A 196 -2.37 -12.21 11.80
CA PRO A 196 -1.91 -12.88 10.59
C PRO A 196 -0.63 -12.28 9.97
N LEU A 197 -0.42 -10.97 10.10
CA LEU A 197 0.74 -10.31 9.51
C LEU A 197 2.03 -10.62 10.27
N SER A 198 1.99 -10.67 11.60
CA SER A 198 3.16 -11.14 12.39
C SER A 198 3.44 -12.63 12.17
N ARG A 199 2.41 -13.42 11.83
CA ARG A 199 2.63 -14.82 11.46
C ARG A 199 3.30 -14.94 10.09
N LEU A 200 2.84 -14.17 9.10
CA LEU A 200 3.47 -14.08 7.79
C LEU A 200 4.94 -13.65 7.89
N GLU A 201 5.22 -12.62 8.71
CA GLU A 201 6.59 -12.15 9.00
C GLU A 201 7.47 -13.29 9.51
N ALA A 202 7.01 -14.05 10.52
CA ALA A 202 7.74 -15.20 11.04
C ALA A 202 7.94 -16.32 10.00
N ASP A 203 6.89 -16.64 9.22
CA ASP A 203 6.98 -17.67 8.18
C ASP A 203 7.99 -17.26 7.06
N LEU A 204 8.10 -15.96 6.75
CA LEU A 204 9.09 -15.43 5.81
C LEU A 204 10.51 -15.47 6.37
N GLU A 205 10.71 -15.15 7.65
CA GLU A 205 12.01 -15.24 8.33
C GLU A 205 12.56 -16.68 8.36
N GLU A 206 11.68 -17.67 8.52
CA GLU A 206 12.04 -19.11 8.53
C GLU A 206 12.23 -19.69 7.12
N SER A 207 11.80 -18.97 6.07
CA SER A 207 11.82 -19.45 4.70
C SER A 207 13.18 -19.31 4.03
N GLN A 208 13.42 -20.16 3.02
CA GLN A 208 14.58 -20.05 2.13
C GLN A 208 14.12 -19.75 0.70
N ALA A 209 14.93 -18.99 -0.04
CA ALA A 209 14.64 -18.69 -1.42
C ALA A 209 14.94 -19.91 -2.34
N PRO A 210 14.13 -20.16 -3.38
CA PRO A 210 12.85 -19.49 -3.68
C PRO A 210 11.72 -20.00 -2.78
N LEU A 211 10.74 -19.14 -2.51
CA LEU A 211 9.54 -19.47 -1.73
C LEU A 211 8.72 -20.56 -2.44
N PRO A 212 8.13 -21.51 -1.68
CA PRO A 212 7.40 -22.65 -2.24
C PRO A 212 6.02 -22.27 -2.80
N CYS A 213 5.41 -21.22 -2.27
CA CYS A 213 4.12 -20.64 -2.67
C CYS A 213 4.25 -19.11 -2.71
N SER A 214 3.23 -18.41 -3.22
CA SER A 214 3.29 -16.95 -3.35
C SER A 214 3.21 -16.33 -1.95
N VAL A 215 3.73 -15.12 -1.80
CA VAL A 215 3.60 -14.40 -0.52
C VAL A 215 2.12 -14.18 -0.17
N HIS A 216 1.25 -14.04 -1.17
CA HIS A 216 -0.20 -14.00 -0.95
C HIS A 216 -0.75 -15.32 -0.41
N GLU A 217 -0.36 -16.47 -0.98
CA GLU A 217 -0.76 -17.79 -0.47
C GLU A 217 -0.28 -18.01 0.98
N MET A 218 0.96 -17.62 1.30
CA MET A 218 1.48 -17.65 2.68
C MET A 218 0.65 -16.76 3.62
N HIS A 219 0.29 -15.56 3.16
CA HIS A 219 -0.54 -14.63 3.92
C HIS A 219 -1.94 -15.19 4.19
N MET A 220 -2.58 -15.80 3.20
CA MET A 220 -3.89 -16.41 3.36
C MET A 220 -3.83 -17.61 4.31
N ALA A 221 -2.79 -18.44 4.24
CA ALA A 221 -2.57 -19.51 5.21
C ALA A 221 -2.41 -18.96 6.65
N ALA A 222 -1.65 -17.88 6.82
CA ALA A 222 -1.51 -17.21 8.11
C ALA A 222 -2.84 -16.62 8.62
N ARG A 223 -3.73 -16.16 7.73
CA ARG A 223 -5.08 -15.69 8.10
C ARG A 223 -5.98 -16.85 8.56
N ASP A 224 -5.88 -18.00 7.91
CA ASP A 224 -6.68 -19.18 8.26
C ASP A 224 -6.24 -19.83 9.57
N ASP A 225 -4.92 -19.84 9.87
CA ASP A 225 -4.34 -20.45 11.08
C ASP A 225 -4.76 -19.73 12.38
N VAL A 226 -5.06 -18.43 12.30
CA VAL A 226 -5.44 -17.62 13.46
C VAL A 226 -6.78 -18.07 14.08
N GLY A 227 -7.59 -18.87 13.38
CA GLY A 227 -8.75 -19.56 13.93
C GLY A 227 -9.82 -18.64 14.54
N ALA A 228 -10.88 -19.23 15.12
CA ALA A 228 -12.01 -18.46 15.66
C ALA A 228 -11.71 -17.70 16.98
N ARG A 229 -10.53 -17.90 17.57
CA ARG A 229 -10.15 -17.32 18.89
C ARG A 229 -8.86 -16.50 18.85
N GLY A 230 -8.16 -16.46 17.72
CA GLY A 230 -6.99 -15.61 17.57
C GLY A 230 -7.37 -14.15 17.27
N PRO A 231 -6.38 -13.24 17.23
CA PRO A 231 -6.62 -11.83 16.93
C PRO A 231 -7.28 -11.69 15.56
N HIS A 232 -8.36 -10.90 15.46
CA HIS A 232 -8.96 -10.64 14.16
C HIS A 232 -7.94 -10.01 13.20
N PRO A 233 -8.00 -10.33 11.89
CA PRO A 233 -7.11 -9.70 10.93
C PRO A 233 -7.22 -8.18 10.96
N SER A 234 -6.08 -7.50 10.92
CA SER A 234 -6.04 -6.04 10.89
C SER A 234 -6.60 -5.49 9.58
N THR A 235 -6.98 -4.22 9.58
CA THR A 235 -7.32 -3.43 8.41
C THR A 235 -6.28 -3.57 7.28
N LEU A 236 -4.98 -3.48 7.61
CA LEU A 236 -3.90 -3.69 6.64
C LEU A 236 -3.89 -5.12 6.10
N SER A 237 -4.11 -6.12 6.97
CA SER A 237 -4.20 -7.50 6.53
C SER A 237 -5.36 -7.73 5.57
N HIS A 238 -6.48 -7.01 5.72
CA HIS A 238 -7.59 -7.11 4.78
C HIS A 238 -7.27 -6.45 3.44
N VAL A 239 -6.64 -5.28 3.44
CA VAL A 239 -6.19 -4.63 2.20
C VAL A 239 -5.19 -5.51 1.44
N MET A 240 -4.23 -6.14 2.13
CA MET A 240 -3.31 -7.11 1.50
C MET A 240 -4.06 -8.31 0.93
N ALA A 241 -5.07 -8.83 1.64
CA ALA A 241 -5.86 -9.95 1.11
C ALA A 241 -6.59 -9.56 -0.20
N GLU A 242 -7.17 -8.37 -0.26
CA GLU A 242 -7.85 -7.90 -1.46
C GLU A 242 -6.90 -7.53 -2.61
N ILE A 243 -5.70 -7.01 -2.31
CA ILE A 243 -4.66 -6.81 -3.32
C ILE A 243 -4.34 -8.14 -4.01
N GLY A 244 -4.14 -9.21 -3.23
CA GLY A 244 -3.86 -10.53 -3.78
C GLY A 244 -5.00 -11.06 -4.66
N LEU A 245 -6.25 -10.93 -4.21
CA LEU A 245 -7.43 -11.31 -4.99
C LEU A 245 -7.54 -10.51 -6.30
N LEU A 246 -7.25 -9.20 -6.28
CA LEU A 246 -7.25 -8.38 -7.49
C LEU A 246 -6.14 -8.79 -8.46
N THR A 247 -4.97 -9.16 -7.95
CA THR A 247 -3.85 -9.64 -8.79
C THR A 247 -4.11 -11.01 -9.42
N GLU A 248 -4.75 -11.95 -8.70
CA GLU A 248 -5.11 -13.27 -9.24
C GLU A 248 -6.10 -13.19 -10.42
N ASN A 249 -6.94 -12.15 -10.43
CA ASN A 249 -7.92 -11.90 -11.49
C ASN A 249 -7.33 -11.16 -12.70
N MET A 250 -6.07 -10.72 -12.66
CA MET A 250 -5.40 -10.17 -13.83
C MET A 250 -5.01 -11.31 -14.77
N ASP A 251 -5.20 -11.10 -16.08
CA ASP A 251 -4.82 -12.09 -17.10
C ASP A 251 -3.36 -12.51 -16.87
N PRO A 252 -3.06 -13.81 -16.70
CA PRO A 252 -1.70 -14.25 -16.47
C PRO A 252 -0.85 -13.85 -17.67
N ILE A 253 0.08 -12.92 -17.45
CA ILE A 253 1.13 -12.64 -18.40
C ILE A 253 1.86 -13.98 -18.60
N PRO A 254 1.98 -14.51 -19.84
CA PRO A 254 2.53 -15.84 -20.04
C PRO A 254 4.00 -15.91 -19.58
N GLY A 255 4.18 -16.59 -18.44
CA GLY A 255 5.46 -17.05 -17.90
C GLY A 255 5.82 -16.39 -16.56
N PRO A 256 6.45 -17.13 -15.62
CA PRO A 256 7.18 -16.50 -14.53
C PRO A 256 8.39 -15.80 -15.17
N ARG A 257 8.25 -14.51 -15.48
CA ARG A 257 9.39 -13.70 -15.89
C ARG A 257 9.93 -13.05 -14.63
N PRO A 258 11.16 -13.38 -14.19
CA PRO A 258 11.87 -12.41 -13.37
C PRO A 258 11.88 -11.12 -14.17
N ASP A 259 11.30 -10.04 -13.62
CA ASP A 259 11.61 -8.71 -14.15
C ASP A 259 13.15 -8.62 -14.11
N PRO A 260 13.83 -8.38 -15.25
CA PRO A 260 15.25 -8.59 -15.34
C PRO A 260 15.92 -7.52 -14.49
N VAL A 261 16.55 -7.97 -13.40
CA VAL A 261 17.35 -7.15 -12.48
C VAL A 261 16.49 -6.20 -11.63
N THR A 262 15.86 -6.76 -10.60
CA THR A 262 15.32 -6.03 -9.45
C THR A 262 16.42 -5.64 -8.46
N GLU A 263 17.57 -5.17 -8.95
CA GLU A 263 18.71 -4.82 -8.12
C GLU A 263 19.27 -3.45 -8.49
N TYR A 264 19.17 -2.48 -7.58
CA TYR A 264 19.77 -1.17 -7.72
C TYR A 264 21.01 -1.07 -6.87
N ARG A 265 22.19 -1.12 -7.50
CA ARG A 265 23.50 -1.02 -6.84
C ARG A 265 23.68 -2.01 -5.68
N GLY A 266 23.21 -3.25 -5.82
CA GLY A 266 23.30 -4.25 -4.76
C GLY A 266 22.04 -4.37 -3.86
N LEU A 267 21.03 -3.52 -4.07
CA LEU A 267 19.81 -3.51 -3.27
C LEU A 267 18.66 -4.14 -4.04
N ASN A 268 17.99 -5.12 -3.44
CA ASN A 268 16.74 -5.65 -3.98
C ASN A 268 15.69 -4.54 -4.04
N ILE A 269 15.10 -4.33 -5.21
CA ILE A 269 14.05 -3.33 -5.45
C ILE A 269 12.81 -3.95 -6.08
N TYR A 270 11.67 -3.35 -5.78
CA TYR A 270 10.37 -3.64 -6.35
C TYR A 270 9.96 -2.44 -7.20
N GLU A 271 9.78 -2.71 -8.48
CA GLU A 271 9.47 -1.72 -9.49
C GLU A 271 7.97 -1.42 -9.50
N VAL A 272 7.61 -0.24 -8.98
CA VAL A 272 6.24 0.26 -8.82
C VAL A 272 5.78 0.93 -10.09
N LYS A 273 4.65 0.46 -10.62
CA LYS A 273 3.94 1.05 -11.76
C LYS A 273 2.68 1.76 -11.29
N ARG A 274 2.07 2.53 -12.20
CA ARG A 274 0.75 3.14 -11.96
C ARG A 274 -0.31 2.07 -11.68
N GLU A 275 -0.23 0.93 -12.37
CA GLU A 275 -1.16 -0.20 -12.18
C GLU A 275 -1.16 -0.72 -10.74
N ASP A 276 -0.01 -0.69 -10.06
CA ASP A 276 0.11 -1.07 -8.65
C ASP A 276 -0.69 -0.11 -7.74
N LEU A 277 -0.60 1.19 -8.01
CA LEU A 277 -1.35 2.21 -7.27
C LEU A 277 -2.86 2.06 -7.49
N SER A 278 -3.29 1.76 -8.72
CA SER A 278 -4.69 1.50 -9.03
C SER A 278 -5.23 0.24 -8.32
N MET A 279 -4.40 -0.81 -8.15
CA MET A 279 -4.78 -1.99 -7.37
C MET A 279 -4.92 -1.68 -5.88
N ILE A 280 -3.99 -0.93 -5.30
CA ILE A 280 -4.07 -0.50 -3.90
C ILE A 280 -5.34 0.32 -3.66
N ARG A 281 -5.61 1.28 -4.55
CA ARG A 281 -6.83 2.08 -4.52
C ARG A 281 -8.08 1.20 -4.57
N ALA A 282 -8.14 0.29 -5.53
CA ALA A 282 -9.28 -0.62 -5.65
C ALA A 282 -9.46 -1.46 -4.38
N ALA A 283 -8.39 -1.99 -3.79
CA ALA A 283 -8.44 -2.76 -2.55
C ALA A 283 -8.94 -1.95 -1.34
N ILE A 284 -8.56 -0.68 -1.24
CA ILE A 284 -9.01 0.24 -0.20
C ILE A 284 -10.48 0.61 -0.37
N ASP A 285 -10.92 0.85 -1.60
CA ASP A 285 -12.27 1.33 -1.93
C ASP A 285 -13.36 0.24 -1.84
N ILE A 286 -13.01 -1.02 -1.52
CA ILE A 286 -13.97 -2.12 -1.41
C ILE A 286 -14.96 -1.87 -0.25
N PRO A 287 -16.29 -1.80 -0.50
CA PRO A 287 -17.30 -1.40 0.50
C PRO A 287 -17.62 -2.38 1.65
N CYS A 288 -16.78 -3.38 1.94
CA CYS A 288 -17.26 -4.65 2.47
C CYS A 288 -16.91 -4.95 3.93
N TRP A 289 -16.81 -3.97 4.84
CA TRP A 289 -16.58 -4.27 6.26
C TRP A 289 -17.84 -3.97 7.08
N PHE A 290 -18.68 -5.00 7.25
CA PHE A 290 -19.86 -4.99 8.14
C PHE A 290 -21.04 -4.08 7.74
N GLY A 291 -21.31 -3.92 6.45
CA GLY A 291 -22.54 -3.25 5.96
C GLY A 291 -22.45 -1.74 5.77
N GLY A 292 -21.24 -1.18 5.87
CA GLY A 292 -20.87 0.17 5.45
C GLY A 292 -19.35 0.27 5.22
N PRO A 293 -18.86 1.29 4.51
CA PRO A 293 -17.42 1.48 4.34
C PRO A 293 -16.80 1.94 5.66
N MET A 294 -15.72 1.29 6.11
CA MET A 294 -14.99 1.67 7.34
C MET A 294 -14.25 3.00 7.16
N PHE A 295 -13.86 3.32 5.93
CA PHE A 295 -13.19 4.57 5.56
C PHE A 295 -13.85 5.21 4.34
N ALA A 296 -13.65 6.52 4.16
CA ALA A 296 -14.02 7.18 2.91
C ALA A 296 -13.16 6.64 1.76
N THR A 297 -13.69 6.66 0.53
CA THR A 297 -12.93 6.23 -0.64
C THR A 297 -11.66 7.07 -0.83
N THR A 298 -10.66 6.54 -1.52
CA THR A 298 -9.42 7.28 -1.82
C THR A 298 -9.73 8.60 -2.53
N GLU A 299 -10.71 8.60 -3.43
CA GLU A 299 -11.16 9.83 -4.13
C GLU A 299 -11.70 10.86 -3.14
N ALA A 300 -12.60 10.44 -2.24
CA ALA A 300 -13.19 11.35 -1.25
C ALA A 300 -12.13 11.89 -0.27
N THR A 301 -11.15 11.08 0.12
CA THR A 301 -10.04 11.54 0.97
C THR A 301 -9.13 12.53 0.24
N TYR A 302 -8.88 12.31 -1.05
CA TYR A 302 -8.09 13.20 -1.88
C TYR A 302 -8.80 14.55 -2.11
N ASP A 303 -10.09 14.52 -2.43
CA ASP A 303 -10.92 15.72 -2.54
C ASP A 303 -10.96 16.50 -1.22
N GLY A 304 -11.09 15.78 -0.09
CA GLY A 304 -11.02 16.36 1.25
C GLY A 304 -9.67 17.03 1.52
N TYR A 305 -8.56 16.39 1.11
CA TYR A 305 -7.23 16.98 1.19
C TYR A 305 -7.13 18.25 0.34
N LEU A 306 -7.58 18.23 -0.92
CA LEU A 306 -7.54 19.39 -1.81
C LEU A 306 -8.34 20.56 -1.23
N ALA A 307 -9.51 20.30 -0.64
CA ALA A 307 -10.34 21.31 0.00
C ALA A 307 -9.68 21.96 1.25
N LEU A 308 -8.81 21.22 1.94
CA LEU A 308 -8.03 21.70 3.10
C LEU A 308 -6.61 22.14 2.76
N SER A 309 -6.17 21.94 1.52
CA SER A 309 -4.85 22.34 1.06
C SER A 309 -4.77 23.87 1.04
N GLY A 310 -3.71 24.39 1.64
CA GLY A 310 -3.58 25.82 1.92
C GLY A 310 -2.49 26.47 1.09
N ALA A 311 -2.53 27.80 0.97
CA ALA A 311 -1.48 28.60 0.35
C ALA A 311 -0.10 28.49 1.07
N PHE A 312 -0.05 27.83 2.23
CA PHE A 312 1.15 27.67 3.06
C PHE A 312 1.81 26.29 2.95
N ASP A 313 1.27 25.38 2.11
CA ASP A 313 1.91 24.09 1.88
C ASP A 313 3.17 24.27 1.01
N ALA A 314 4.26 23.63 1.42
CA ALA A 314 5.51 23.58 0.67
C ALA A 314 5.52 22.34 -0.25
N PRO A 315 6.07 22.44 -1.48
CA PRO A 315 6.59 23.65 -2.12
C PRO A 315 5.48 24.64 -2.51
N SER A 316 5.73 25.94 -2.41
CA SER A 316 4.75 26.97 -2.77
C SER A 316 4.54 27.12 -4.28
N GLY A 317 5.42 26.54 -5.10
CA GLY A 317 5.33 26.54 -6.56
C GLY A 317 6.53 25.85 -7.22
N TYR A 318 6.55 25.87 -8.55
CA TYR A 318 7.48 25.06 -9.37
C TYR A 318 8.97 25.41 -9.23
N ALA A 319 9.30 26.69 -9.06
CA ALA A 319 10.69 27.10 -8.81
C ALA A 319 11.23 26.52 -7.48
N GLU A 320 10.39 26.49 -6.44
CA GLU A 320 10.76 25.86 -5.17
C GLU A 320 10.77 24.32 -5.31
N LEU A 321 9.82 23.74 -6.04
CA LEU A 321 9.74 22.31 -6.31
C LEU A 321 11.02 21.76 -6.92
N ALA A 322 11.59 22.42 -7.94
CA ALA A 322 12.86 22.00 -8.53
C ALA A 322 14.01 21.95 -7.51
N SER A 323 14.08 22.93 -6.61
CA SER A 323 15.07 22.94 -5.52
C SER A 323 14.83 21.83 -4.49
N PHE A 324 13.57 21.52 -4.19
CA PHE A 324 13.21 20.39 -3.33
C PHE A 324 13.61 19.05 -3.96
N HIS A 325 13.33 18.85 -5.25
CA HIS A 325 13.75 17.69 -6.02
C HIS A 325 15.26 17.47 -5.96
N GLN A 326 16.05 18.49 -6.33
CA GLN A 326 17.52 18.41 -6.30
C GLN A 326 18.02 18.00 -4.92
N ARG A 327 17.62 18.72 -3.87
CA ARG A 327 18.14 18.47 -2.51
C ARG A 327 17.77 17.08 -2.00
N ALA A 328 16.53 16.65 -2.20
CA ALA A 328 16.09 15.34 -1.73
C ALA A 328 16.75 14.21 -2.51
N TRP A 329 16.89 14.35 -3.84
CA TRP A 329 17.58 13.35 -4.65
C TRP A 329 19.04 13.20 -4.20
N ILE A 330 19.78 14.31 -4.06
CA ILE A 330 21.17 14.28 -3.57
C ILE A 330 21.24 13.66 -2.18
N GLN A 331 20.34 14.05 -1.27
CA GLN A 331 20.29 13.49 0.07
C GLN A 331 20.06 11.98 0.04
N GLU A 332 19.18 11.50 -0.83
CA GLU A 332 18.87 10.07 -0.96
C GLU A 332 20.06 9.29 -1.53
N GLN A 333 20.73 9.82 -2.56
CA GLN A 333 21.96 9.23 -3.09
C GLN A 333 23.05 9.10 -2.03
N ARG A 334 23.21 10.11 -1.15
CA ARG A 334 24.15 10.01 -0.02
C ARG A 334 23.78 8.90 0.95
N LYS A 335 22.49 8.77 1.30
CA LYS A 335 22.05 7.71 2.20
C LYS A 335 22.32 6.33 1.59
N ILE A 336 22.06 6.16 0.29
CA ILE A 336 22.34 4.91 -0.44
C ILE A 336 23.85 4.60 -0.42
N ILE A 337 24.70 5.56 -0.78
CA ILE A 337 26.16 5.37 -0.75
C ILE A 337 26.65 5.03 0.66
N THR A 338 26.12 5.70 1.68
CA THR A 338 26.47 5.42 3.08
C THR A 338 26.07 4.02 3.50
N LEU A 339 24.85 3.59 3.14
CA LEU A 339 24.34 2.24 3.40
C LEU A 339 25.21 1.18 2.73
N LEU A 340 25.53 1.35 1.45
CA LEU A 340 26.39 0.43 0.70
C LEU A 340 27.82 0.38 1.27
N GLY A 341 28.37 1.53 1.67
CA GLY A 341 29.69 1.61 2.30
C GLY A 341 29.75 0.96 3.69
N GLN A 342 28.64 0.93 4.43
CA GLN A 342 28.52 0.20 5.70
C GLN A 342 28.43 -1.31 5.45
N ASN A 343 27.61 -1.73 4.50
CA ASN A 343 27.45 -3.15 4.12
C ASN A 343 28.75 -3.76 3.57
N GLY A 344 29.56 -2.98 2.86
CA GLY A 344 30.87 -3.42 2.38
C GLY A 344 31.91 -3.63 3.49
N LYS A 345 31.78 -2.91 4.62
CA LYS A 345 32.68 -3.08 5.78
C LYS A 345 32.30 -4.29 6.62
N THR A 346 31.00 -4.50 6.87
CA THR A 346 30.52 -5.66 7.63
C THR A 346 30.81 -6.99 6.93
N ALA A 347 30.83 -7.01 5.58
CA ALA A 347 31.22 -8.19 4.81
C ALA A 347 32.72 -8.52 4.93
N GLN A 348 33.61 -7.53 5.05
CA GLN A 348 35.06 -7.75 5.18
C GLN A 348 35.49 -8.15 6.59
N ASP A 349 34.76 -7.70 7.62
CA ASP A 349 35.07 -8.04 9.03
C ASP A 349 34.53 -9.42 9.44
N GLY A 350 33.69 -10.07 8.60
CA GLY A 350 33.12 -11.41 8.84
C GLY A 350 33.93 -12.57 8.24
N GLU A 351 35.05 -12.31 7.56
CA GLU A 351 35.92 -13.33 6.94
C GLU A 351 37.22 -13.62 7.72
N LEU A 352 37.29 -13.31 9.02
CA LEU A 352 38.48 -13.56 9.87
C LEU A 352 38.31 -14.67 10.90
#